data_AF-A0A3C0R1L7-F1
#
_entry.id   AF-A0A3C0R1L7-F1
#
_cell.length_a   1.000
_cell.length_b   1.000
_cell.length_c   1.000
_cell.angle_alpha   90.00
_cell.angle_beta   90.00
_cell.angle_gamma   90.00
#
_symmetry.space_group_name_H-M   'P 1'
#
loop_
_entity.id
_entity.type
_entity.pdbx_description
1 polymer ?
#
loop_
_entity_poly.entity_id
_entity_poly.type
_entity_poly.pdbx_seq_one_letter_code
_entity_poly.pdbx_strand_id
1 'polypeptide(L)'
;MNEKNINDYEILEKEDIVLEIKEEAPEYGESSIRWKLFQLQKDKKITKIDADHYIKQNIQVFPTNLVSDYAISLKDKLKREFKNIPFIIYESIILNEWLNHQLRRNTIFIEVERFYSESFFQYLKTKIAVPLLFEPSWHDFTLYSG
;
A
#
# COMPACT_ATOMS: atom_id res chain seq x y z
N MET A 1 -5.47 25.09 -11.61
CA MET A 1 -6.51 24.20 -11.07
C MET A 1 -5.79 22.90 -10.77
N ASN A 2 -5.60 22.59 -9.48
CA ASN A 2 -4.67 21.56 -9.02
C ASN A 2 -5.40 20.22 -8.88
N GLU A 3 -5.01 19.23 -9.67
CA GLU A 3 -5.42 17.84 -9.44
C GLU A 3 -4.50 17.24 -8.37
N LYS A 4 -5.12 16.86 -7.25
CA LYS A 4 -4.52 16.03 -6.21
C LYS A 4 -4.37 14.62 -6.79
N ASN A 5 -3.13 14.25 -7.11
CA ASN A 5 -2.76 12.91 -7.49
C ASN A 5 -2.86 12.00 -6.24
N ILE A 6 -4.01 11.34 -6.09
CA ILE A 6 -4.26 10.26 -5.13
C ILE A 6 -4.51 9.03 -5.99
N ASN A 7 -3.44 8.38 -6.45
CA ASN A 7 -3.31 6.96 -6.78
C ASN A 7 -2.06 6.80 -7.68
N ASP A 8 -1.02 6.10 -7.20
CA ASP A 8 0.22 5.79 -7.94
C ASP A 8 0.01 4.81 -9.13
N TYR A 9 -1.18 4.78 -9.71
CA TYR A 9 -1.62 3.81 -10.72
C TYR A 9 -2.27 4.51 -11.91
N GLU A 10 -1.80 4.18 -13.12
CA GLU A 10 -2.41 4.61 -14.38
C GLU A 10 -3.69 3.76 -14.60
N ILE A 11 -4.85 4.38 -14.41
CA ILE A 11 -6.17 3.79 -14.72
C ILE A 11 -6.38 3.88 -16.23
N LEU A 12 -6.79 2.76 -16.82
CA LEU A 12 -7.08 2.58 -18.24
C LEU A 12 -8.56 2.27 -18.40
N GLU A 13 -9.23 3.03 -19.27
CA GLU A 13 -10.59 2.71 -19.72
C GLU A 13 -10.56 1.48 -20.63
N LYS A 14 -11.50 0.57 -20.43
CA LYS A 14 -11.63 -0.62 -21.28
C LYS A 14 -11.84 -0.26 -22.74
N GLU A 15 -12.57 0.82 -23.01
CA GLU A 15 -12.84 1.29 -24.37
C GLU A 15 -11.55 1.67 -25.09
N ASP A 16 -10.64 2.36 -24.40
CA ASP A 16 -9.33 2.74 -24.95
C ASP A 16 -8.48 1.51 -25.27
N ILE A 17 -8.44 0.53 -24.36
CA ILE A 17 -7.71 -0.74 -24.59
C ILE A 17 -8.30 -1.49 -25.79
N VAL A 18 -9.62 -1.50 -25.93
CA VAL A 18 -10.31 -2.17 -27.04
C VAL A 18 -10.04 -1.45 -28.36
N LEU A 19 -10.00 -0.12 -28.36
CA LEU A 19 -9.63 0.67 -29.54
C LEU A 19 -8.20 0.36 -29.97
N GLU A 20 -7.24 0.37 -29.05
CA GLU A 20 -5.83 0.05 -29.34
C GLU A 20 -5.67 -1.37 -29.90
N ILE A 21 -6.37 -2.36 -29.34
CA ILE A 21 -6.39 -3.74 -29.88
C ILE A 21 -6.94 -3.78 -31.32
N LYS A 22 -7.96 -2.97 -31.62
CA LYS A 22 -8.56 -2.91 -32.96
C LYS A 22 -7.72 -2.13 -33.95
N GLU A 23 -6.93 -1.15 -33.52
CA GLU A 23 -5.97 -0.47 -34.39
C GLU A 23 -4.86 -1.43 -34.83
N GLU A 24 -4.38 -2.30 -33.93
CA GLU A 24 -3.39 -3.32 -34.26
C GLU A 24 -3.96 -4.49 -35.06
N ALA A 25 -5.19 -4.91 -34.77
CA ALA A 25 -5.85 -6.05 -35.41
C ALA A 25 -7.34 -5.77 -35.69
N PRO A 26 -7.65 -5.04 -36.79
CA PRO A 26 -9.02 -4.63 -37.12
C PRO A 26 -9.99 -5.79 -37.36
N GLU A 27 -9.46 -6.97 -37.70
CA GLU A 27 -10.24 -8.19 -37.95
C GLU A 27 -10.75 -8.87 -36.67
N TYR A 28 -10.33 -8.41 -35.49
CA TYR A 28 -10.73 -9.04 -34.22
C TYR A 28 -12.20 -8.76 -33.90
N GLY A 29 -12.99 -9.84 -33.89
CA GLY A 29 -14.34 -9.83 -33.32
C GLY A 29 -14.33 -9.78 -31.79
N GLU A 30 -15.51 -9.59 -31.19
CA GLU A 30 -15.64 -9.44 -29.73
C GLU A 30 -15.01 -10.58 -28.92
N SER A 31 -15.16 -11.83 -29.37
CA SER A 31 -14.58 -13.00 -28.69
C SER A 31 -13.06 -12.95 -28.67
N SER A 32 -12.44 -12.50 -29.78
CA SER A 32 -10.98 -12.34 -29.88
C SER A 32 -10.48 -11.22 -28.99
N ILE A 33 -11.22 -10.11 -28.91
CA ILE A 33 -10.92 -8.98 -28.01
C ILE A 33 -11.01 -9.42 -26.55
N ARG A 34 -12.06 -10.14 -26.16
CA ARG A 34 -12.19 -10.70 -24.80
C ARG A 34 -11.03 -11.64 -24.46
N TRP A 35 -10.63 -12.49 -25.41
CA TRP A 35 -9.48 -13.36 -25.23
C TRP A 35 -8.17 -12.58 -25.09
N LYS A 36 -7.98 -11.53 -25.88
CA LYS A 36 -6.80 -10.66 -25.78
C LYS A 36 -6.74 -9.92 -24.44
N LEU A 37 -7.85 -9.36 -23.97
CA LEU A 37 -7.96 -8.77 -22.63
C LEU A 37 -7.63 -9.78 -21.52
N PHE A 38 -8.06 -11.03 -21.68
CA PHE A 38 -7.70 -12.11 -20.76
C PHE A 38 -6.19 -12.42 -20.81
N GLN A 39 -5.56 -12.46 -21.99
CA GLN A 39 -4.11 -12.65 -22.10
C GLN A 39 -3.34 -11.49 -21.45
N LEU A 40 -3.75 -10.24 -21.67
CA LEU A 40 -3.09 -9.07 -21.06
C LEU A 40 -3.13 -9.12 -19.52
N GLN A 41 -4.22 -9.64 -18.95
CA GLN A 41 -4.32 -9.89 -17.51
C GLN A 41 -3.43 -11.05 -17.05
N LYS A 42 -3.45 -12.16 -17.78
CA LYS A 42 -2.61 -13.33 -17.50
C LYS A 42 -1.11 -12.98 -17.54
N ASP A 43 -0.72 -12.15 -18.49
CA ASP A 43 0.64 -11.68 -18.71
C ASP A 43 1.04 -10.54 -17.78
N LYS A 44 0.18 -10.16 -16.82
CA LYS A 44 0.47 -9.12 -15.83
C LYS A 44 0.78 -7.76 -16.45
N LYS A 45 0.15 -7.44 -17.59
CA LYS A 45 0.23 -6.11 -18.22
C LYS A 45 -0.86 -5.18 -17.72
N ILE A 46 -2.04 -5.74 -17.44
CA ILE A 46 -3.18 -5.00 -16.87
C ILE A 46 -3.83 -5.80 -15.75
N THR A 47 -4.52 -5.13 -14.83
CA THR A 47 -5.37 -5.76 -13.81
C THR A 47 -6.76 -5.17 -13.89
N LYS A 48 -7.78 -6.01 -13.93
CA LYS A 48 -9.18 -5.56 -13.94
C LYS A 48 -9.58 -5.01 -12.57
N ILE A 49 -10.09 -3.79 -12.53
CA ILE A 49 -10.68 -3.20 -11.31
C ILE A 49 -12.16 -3.56 -11.26
N ASP A 50 -12.88 -3.25 -12.33
CA ASP A 50 -14.32 -3.46 -12.48
C ASP A 50 -14.70 -3.74 -13.95
N ALA A 51 -15.97 -3.58 -14.31
CA ALA A 51 -16.47 -3.91 -15.65
C ALA A 51 -15.81 -3.09 -16.77
N ASP A 52 -15.43 -1.85 -16.48
CA ASP A 52 -15.05 -0.83 -17.45
C ASP A 52 -13.64 -0.27 -17.21
N HIS A 53 -13.05 -0.51 -16.04
CA HIS A 53 -11.70 0.00 -15.71
C HIS A 53 -10.67 -1.10 -15.49
N TYR A 54 -9.45 -0.81 -15.95
CA TYR A 54 -8.23 -1.59 -15.71
C TYR A 54 -7.14 -0.69 -15.12
N ILE A 55 -6.14 -1.29 -14.49
CA ILE A 55 -4.89 -0.60 -14.11
C ILE A 55 -3.76 -1.20 -14.93
N LYS A 56 -2.91 -0.34 -15.49
CA LYS A 56 -1.65 -0.78 -16.08
C LYS A 56 -0.74 -1.28 -14.97
N GLN A 57 -0.34 -2.56 -15.03
CA GLN A 57 0.62 -3.09 -14.07
C GLN A 57 2.01 -2.54 -14.41
N ASN A 58 2.30 -1.34 -13.93
CA ASN A 58 3.66 -0.95 -13.66
C ASN A 58 3.96 -1.52 -12.28
N ILE A 59 4.62 -2.68 -12.22
CA ILE A 59 5.17 -3.16 -10.96
C ILE A 59 6.26 -2.15 -10.60
N GLN A 60 5.87 -1.06 -9.95
CA GLN A 60 6.81 -0.19 -9.27
C GLN A 60 7.27 -1.04 -8.09
N VAL A 61 8.31 -1.83 -8.33
CA VAL A 61 9.06 -2.50 -7.27
C VAL A 61 9.61 -1.33 -6.48
N PHE A 62 8.95 -0.97 -5.37
CA PHE A 62 9.49 0.04 -4.48
C PHE A 62 10.94 -0.37 -4.20
N PRO A 63 11.94 0.44 -4.56
CA PRO A 63 13.30 0.11 -4.23
C PRO A 63 13.39 0.10 -2.71
N THR A 64 13.45 -1.09 -2.13
CA THR A 64 13.85 -1.24 -0.73
C THR A 64 15.32 -0.86 -0.70
N ASN A 65 15.58 0.41 -0.37
CA ASN A 65 16.92 0.92 -0.12
C ASN A 65 17.42 0.27 1.18
N LEU A 66 17.95 -0.95 1.06
CA LEU A 66 18.61 -1.65 2.16
C LEU A 66 19.75 -0.77 2.65
N VAL A 67 19.79 -0.56 3.97
CA VAL A 67 20.70 0.33 4.65
C VAL A 67 21.88 -0.45 5.21
N SER A 68 21.69 -1.71 5.66
CA SER A 68 22.81 -2.51 6.19
C SER A 68 23.59 -3.26 5.12
N ASP A 69 24.91 -3.27 5.26
CA ASP A 69 25.83 -4.08 4.45
C ASP A 69 25.46 -5.57 4.50
N TYR A 70 24.96 -6.03 5.64
CA TYR A 70 24.48 -7.40 5.80
C TYR A 70 23.31 -7.71 4.87
N ALA A 71 22.26 -6.88 4.85
CA ALA A 71 21.10 -7.12 4.00
C ALA A 71 21.44 -6.99 2.51
N ILE A 72 22.35 -6.07 2.15
CA ILE A 72 22.90 -5.96 0.79
C ILE A 72 23.60 -7.27 0.40
N SER A 73 24.51 -7.76 1.24
CA SER A 73 25.22 -9.03 0.98
C SER A 73 24.28 -10.24 0.90
N LEU A 74 23.23 -10.25 1.71
CA LEU A 74 22.21 -11.29 1.74
C LEU A 74 21.37 -11.27 0.46
N LYS A 75 20.97 -10.08 -0.01
CA LYS A 75 20.28 -9.90 -1.30
C LYS A 75 21.09 -10.49 -2.44
N ASP A 76 22.39 -10.21 -2.48
CA ASP A 76 23.28 -10.71 -3.54
C ASP A 76 23.50 -12.21 -3.47
N LYS A 77 23.52 -12.80 -2.27
CA LYS A 77 23.56 -14.26 -2.11
C LYS A 77 22.26 -14.90 -2.59
N LEU A 78 21.11 -14.39 -2.16
CA LEU A 78 19.80 -14.94 -2.52
C LEU A 78 19.50 -14.77 -4.01
N LYS A 79 19.89 -13.67 -4.65
CA LYS A 79 19.77 -13.48 -6.11
C LYS A 79 20.57 -14.52 -6.90
N ARG A 80 21.74 -14.93 -6.39
CA ARG A 80 22.59 -15.92 -7.05
C ARG A 80 22.00 -17.32 -6.95
N GLU A 81 21.46 -17.69 -5.79
CA GLU A 81 20.88 -19.03 -5.57
C GLU A 81 19.47 -19.19 -6.15
N PHE A 82 18.61 -18.15 -6.05
CA PHE A 82 17.20 -18.21 -6.43
C PHE A 82 16.88 -17.28 -7.60
N LYS A 83 17.48 -17.54 -8.77
CA LYS A 83 17.40 -16.66 -9.96
C LYS A 83 15.97 -16.38 -10.46
N ASN A 84 15.04 -17.31 -10.25
CA ASN A 84 13.69 -17.24 -10.80
C ASN A 84 12.59 -17.08 -9.73
N ILE A 85 12.96 -16.85 -8.47
CA ILE A 85 12.00 -16.63 -7.39
C ILE A 85 11.96 -15.12 -7.11
N PRO A 86 10.81 -14.45 -7.27
CA PRO A 86 10.68 -13.06 -6.88
C PRO A 86 10.71 -12.97 -5.35
N PHE A 87 11.59 -12.13 -4.80
CA PHE A 87 11.66 -11.86 -3.37
C PHE A 87 12.00 -10.38 -3.11
N ILE A 88 11.60 -9.90 -1.94
CA ILE A 88 11.89 -8.55 -1.44
C ILE A 88 12.47 -8.71 -0.04
N ILE A 89 13.47 -7.90 0.30
CA ILE A 89 14.05 -7.84 1.64
C ILE A 89 13.68 -6.49 2.25
N TYR A 90 13.17 -6.51 3.48
CA TYR A 90 12.88 -5.33 4.26
C TYR A 90 13.82 -5.24 5.45
N GLU A 91 14.18 -4.03 5.84
CA GLU A 91 14.89 -3.77 7.10
C GLU A 91 14.02 -2.94 8.03
N SER A 92 14.02 -3.31 9.31
CA SER A 92 13.29 -2.59 10.34
C SER A 92 13.81 -1.17 10.57
N ILE A 93 15.04 -0.85 10.18
CA ILE A 93 15.59 0.50 10.29
C ILE A 93 14.88 1.50 9.35
N ILE A 94 14.40 1.04 8.19
CA ILE A 94 13.59 1.83 7.26
C ILE A 94 12.20 2.06 7.87
N LEU A 95 11.66 1.02 8.52
CA LEU A 95 10.42 1.14 9.30
C LEU A 95 10.63 2.05 10.51
N ASN A 96 11.81 2.11 11.09
CA ASN A 96 12.11 2.94 12.25
C ASN A 96 12.06 4.43 11.91
N GLU A 97 12.59 4.89 10.78
CA GLU A 97 12.44 6.30 10.37
C GLU A 97 10.96 6.65 10.11
N TRP A 98 10.21 5.76 9.44
CA TRP A 98 8.78 5.94 9.21
C TRP A 98 7.96 5.94 10.50
N LEU A 99 8.23 4.96 11.38
CA LEU A 99 7.61 4.83 12.69
C LEU A 99 8.03 5.98 13.59
N ASN A 100 9.27 6.46 13.57
CA ASN A 100 9.72 7.62 14.36
C ASN A 100 9.05 8.91 13.89
N HIS A 101 8.76 9.06 12.60
CA HIS A 101 7.97 10.18 12.12
C HIS A 101 6.51 10.13 12.59
N GLN A 102 5.88 8.95 12.64
CA GLN A 102 4.49 8.77 13.12
C GLN A 102 4.36 8.68 14.66
N LEU A 103 5.36 8.12 15.34
CA LEU A 103 5.46 7.90 16.80
C LEU A 103 6.33 8.95 17.50
N ARG A 104 6.70 10.02 16.81
CA ARG A 104 7.47 11.16 17.34
C ARG A 104 6.85 11.77 18.60
N ARG A 105 5.55 11.52 18.81
CA ARG A 105 4.83 11.74 20.05
C ARG A 105 5.01 10.47 20.88
N ASN A 106 5.83 10.52 21.93
CA ASN A 106 6.00 9.44 22.91
C ASN A 106 4.64 9.04 23.53
N THR A 107 3.89 8.19 22.82
CA THR A 107 2.49 7.86 23.09
C THR A 107 2.46 6.60 23.94
N ILE A 108 1.86 6.70 25.12
CA ILE A 108 1.77 5.59 26.07
C ILE A 108 0.42 4.90 25.87
N PHE A 109 0.45 3.62 25.57
CA PHE A 109 -0.74 2.77 25.47
C PHE A 109 -0.99 2.06 26.78
N ILE A 110 -2.24 2.08 27.25
CA ILE A 110 -2.67 1.38 28.46
C ILE A 110 -3.88 0.53 28.09
N GLU A 111 -3.73 -0.79 28.21
CA GLU A 111 -4.79 -1.76 27.99
C GLU A 111 -5.35 -2.24 29.33
N VAL A 112 -6.68 -2.33 29.41
CA VAL A 112 -7.43 -2.78 30.59
C VAL A 112 -8.60 -3.63 30.13
N GLU A 113 -9.08 -4.55 30.97
CA GLU A 113 -10.25 -5.37 30.61
C GLU A 113 -11.45 -4.48 30.28
N ARG A 114 -12.18 -4.84 29.22
CA ARG A 114 -13.29 -4.06 28.66
C ARG A 114 -14.32 -3.63 29.72
N PHE A 115 -14.56 -4.45 30.74
CA PHE A 115 -15.50 -4.14 31.81
C PHE A 115 -15.07 -2.92 32.65
N TYR A 116 -13.76 -2.68 32.79
CA TYR A 116 -13.22 -1.59 33.60
C TYR A 116 -12.75 -0.38 32.78
N SER A 117 -12.78 -0.45 31.44
CA SER A 117 -12.14 0.53 30.57
C SER A 117 -12.63 1.96 30.79
N GLU A 118 -13.94 2.16 30.86
CA GLU A 118 -14.54 3.47 31.10
C GLU A 118 -14.23 4.00 32.50
N SER A 119 -14.36 3.17 33.53
CA SER A 119 -14.08 3.56 34.92
C SER A 119 -12.62 3.93 35.12
N PHE A 120 -11.71 3.17 34.50
CA PHE A 120 -10.27 3.44 34.52
C PHE A 120 -9.93 4.73 33.78
N PHE A 121 -10.55 4.99 32.62
CA PHE A 121 -10.39 6.24 31.88
C PHE A 121 -10.85 7.45 32.69
N GLN A 122 -12.03 7.39 33.31
CA GLN A 122 -12.52 8.48 34.17
C GLN A 122 -11.58 8.73 35.36
N TYR A 123 -11.07 7.67 35.98
CA TYR A 123 -10.07 7.79 37.04
C TYR A 123 -8.83 8.54 36.55
N LEU A 124 -8.23 8.12 35.43
CA LEU A 124 -7.04 8.79 34.87
C LEU A 124 -7.30 10.26 34.53
N LYS A 125 -8.48 10.57 33.98
CA LYS A 125 -8.89 11.95 33.68
C LYS A 125 -8.92 12.86 34.90
N THR A 126 -9.20 12.33 36.08
CA THR A 126 -9.14 13.11 37.34
C THR A 126 -7.73 13.26 37.91
N LYS A 127 -6.77 12.45 37.46
CA LYS A 127 -5.42 12.35 38.06
C LYS A 127 -4.31 12.90 37.19
N ILE A 128 -4.50 12.96 35.88
CA ILE A 128 -3.45 13.31 34.92
C ILE A 128 -3.88 14.51 34.09
N ALA A 129 -2.99 15.50 33.98
CA ALA A 129 -3.22 16.75 33.24
C ALA A 129 -2.79 16.67 31.76
N VAL A 130 -2.59 15.46 31.21
CA VAL A 130 -2.21 15.26 29.81
C VAL A 130 -3.45 14.85 28.98
N PRO A 131 -3.43 15.08 27.65
CA PRO A 131 -4.49 14.57 26.78
C PRO A 131 -4.64 13.05 26.91
N LEU A 132 -5.85 12.60 27.25
CA LEU A 132 -6.21 11.20 27.34
C LEU A 132 -7.30 10.92 26.30
N LEU A 133 -7.11 9.85 25.52
CA LEU A 133 -8.07 9.39 24.52
C LEU A 133 -8.66 8.05 24.98
N PHE A 134 -9.97 7.88 24.80
CA PHE A 134 -10.69 6.65 25.06
C PHE A 134 -11.22 6.10 23.75
N GLU A 135 -10.78 4.90 23.37
CA GLU A 135 -11.12 4.24 22.09
C GLU A 135 -11.10 5.21 20.88
N PRO A 136 -10.02 5.98 20.68
CA PRO A 136 -9.98 7.01 19.64
C PRO A 136 -10.15 6.41 18.23
N SER A 137 -10.96 7.08 17.43
CA SER A 137 -11.05 6.83 16.00
C SER A 137 -9.80 7.37 15.27
N TRP A 138 -9.63 6.96 14.01
CA TRP A 138 -8.61 7.54 13.14
C TRP A 138 -8.67 9.08 13.07
N HIS A 139 -9.87 9.66 13.11
CA HIS A 139 -10.05 11.11 13.12
C HIS A 139 -9.47 11.75 14.39
N ASP A 140 -9.67 11.13 15.55
CA ASP A 140 -9.19 11.64 16.84
C ASP A 140 -7.66 11.72 16.88
N PHE A 141 -6.96 10.75 16.29
CA PHE A 141 -5.50 10.80 16.16
C PHE A 141 -5.01 11.98 15.31
N THR A 142 -5.73 12.30 14.22
CA THR A 142 -5.33 13.38 13.30
C THR A 142 -5.53 14.79 13.86
N LEU A 143 -6.43 14.97 14.82
CA LEU A 143 -6.64 16.27 15.48
C LEU A 143 -5.43 16.72 16.29
N TYR A 144 -4.65 15.75 16.77
CA TYR A 144 -3.44 16.07 17.52
C TYR A 144 -2.22 16.17 16.62
N SER A 145 -2.19 15.59 15.40
CA SER A 145 -0.99 15.43 14.56
C SER A 145 -0.27 16.68 14.03
N GLY A 146 -0.70 17.89 14.39
CA GLY A 146 -0.02 19.17 14.09
C GLY A 146 1.19 19.46 14.97
#